data_AF-A0A966H6I5-F1
#
_entry.id   AF-A0A966H6I5-F1
#
_cell.length_a   1.000
_cell.length_b   1.000
_cell.length_c   1.000
_cell.angle_alpha   90.00
_cell.angle_beta   90.00
_cell.angle_gamma   90.00
#
_symmetry.space_group_name_H-M   'P 1'
#
loop_
_entity.id
_entity.type
_entity.pdbx_description
1 polymer ?
#
loop_
_entity_poly.entity_id
_entity_poly.type
_entity_poly.pdbx_seq_one_letter_code
_entity_poly.pdbx_strand_id
1 'polypeptide(L)'
;NTDGKSIRALAFNIAGDRLAAGASSGVIRIFSGRDRMVAAGELRGHGSPVNAIVFNPDGKTLATCSYDKTIRIWTLRSPEEPPIIITDNSAWVMDIAFDRNGDRLVSCGADKTVRIFNINQQQLIGRICNLVRRNMTAEEWDAFVGKDIAYEKTCATIR
;
A
#
# COMPACT_ATOMS: atom_id res chain seq x y z
N ASN A 1 -6.58 -7.29 -21.33
CA ASN A 1 -6.24 -5.91 -20.92
C ASN A 1 -6.89 -4.97 -21.93
N THR A 2 -7.73 -4.00 -21.52
CA THR A 2 -8.41 -3.08 -22.46
C THR A 2 -7.50 -1.96 -22.98
N ASP A 3 -6.27 -1.79 -22.46
CA ASP A 3 -5.29 -0.85 -23.02
C ASP A 3 -4.32 -1.52 -24.04
N GLY A 4 -4.50 -2.81 -24.30
CA GLY A 4 -3.70 -3.59 -25.26
C GLY A 4 -2.26 -3.86 -24.84
N LYS A 5 -1.82 -3.48 -23.63
CA LYS A 5 -0.46 -3.72 -23.14
C LYS A 5 -0.32 -5.04 -22.40
N SER A 6 0.92 -5.55 -22.36
CA SER A 6 1.25 -6.79 -21.65
C SER A 6 0.92 -6.69 -20.17
N ILE A 7 0.29 -7.74 -19.63
CA ILE A 7 0.13 -7.93 -18.18
C ILE A 7 1.44 -8.49 -17.64
N ARG A 8 1.96 -7.89 -16.57
CA ARG A 8 3.23 -8.27 -15.93
C ARG A 8 3.06 -8.83 -14.52
N ALA A 9 1.99 -8.46 -13.83
CA ALA A 9 1.73 -8.88 -12.46
C ALA A 9 0.25 -9.26 -12.27
N LEU A 10 0.00 -10.28 -11.46
CA LEU A 10 -1.34 -10.72 -11.05
C LEU A 10 -1.31 -11.05 -9.55
N ALA A 11 -2.39 -10.73 -8.84
CA ALA A 11 -2.55 -11.09 -7.44
C ALA A 11 -4.02 -11.30 -7.08
N PHE A 12 -4.32 -12.39 -6.38
CA PHE A 12 -5.60 -12.55 -5.68
C PHE A 12 -5.49 -11.99 -4.26
N ASN A 13 -6.61 -11.50 -3.72
CA ASN A 13 -6.72 -11.33 -2.29
C ASN A 13 -6.96 -12.68 -1.58
N ILE A 14 -6.83 -12.70 -0.25
CA ILE A 14 -6.94 -13.95 0.53
C ILE A 14 -8.33 -14.60 0.44
N ALA A 15 -9.37 -13.78 0.29
CA ALA A 15 -10.75 -14.27 0.14
C ALA A 15 -11.01 -14.90 -1.24
N GLY A 16 -10.11 -14.68 -2.21
CA GLY A 16 -10.26 -15.14 -3.58
C GLY A 16 -11.35 -14.42 -4.37
N ASP A 17 -11.99 -13.39 -3.79
CA ASP A 17 -13.09 -12.64 -4.39
C ASP A 17 -12.64 -11.39 -5.14
N ARG A 18 -11.34 -11.07 -5.10
CA ARG A 18 -10.72 -9.97 -5.87
C ARG A 18 -9.44 -10.43 -6.54
N LEU A 19 -9.23 -9.91 -7.75
CA LEU A 19 -8.00 -10.06 -8.53
C LEU A 19 -7.51 -8.68 -8.96
N ALA A 20 -6.20 -8.45 -8.87
CA ALA A 20 -5.54 -7.28 -9.43
C ALA A 20 -4.60 -7.71 -10.57
N ALA A 21 -4.57 -6.94 -11.66
CA ALA A 21 -3.72 -7.19 -12.82
C ALA A 21 -2.97 -5.93 -13.25
N GLY A 22 -1.64 -5.96 -13.18
CA GLY A 22 -0.75 -4.84 -13.51
C GLY A 22 -0.19 -4.94 -14.92
N ALA A 23 -0.26 -3.85 -15.67
CA ALA A 23 0.18 -3.77 -17.05
C ALA A 23 1.53 -3.05 -17.21
N SER A 24 2.18 -3.25 -18.37
CA SER A 24 3.38 -2.50 -18.76
C SER A 24 3.13 -1.01 -19.01
N SER A 25 1.87 -0.59 -19.19
CA SER A 25 1.45 0.82 -19.21
C SER A 25 1.50 1.50 -17.84
N GLY A 26 1.66 0.76 -16.74
CA GLY A 26 1.50 1.29 -15.38
C GLY A 26 0.06 1.22 -14.85
N VAL A 27 -0.91 0.79 -15.66
CA VAL A 27 -2.31 0.61 -15.25
C VAL A 27 -2.48 -0.67 -14.45
N ILE A 28 -3.22 -0.61 -13.35
CA ILE A 28 -3.67 -1.80 -12.60
C ILE A 28 -5.18 -1.93 -12.77
N ARG A 29 -5.67 -3.10 -13.17
CA ARG A 29 -7.11 -3.40 -13.15
C ARG A 29 -7.49 -4.21 -11.93
N ILE A 30 -8.65 -3.88 -11.39
CA ILE A 30 -9.28 -4.62 -10.31
C ILE A 30 -10.48 -5.38 -10.88
N PHE A 31 -10.59 -6.64 -10.48
CA PHE A 31 -11.72 -7.51 -10.75
C PHE A 31 -12.31 -7.98 -9.42
N SER A 32 -13.62 -8.19 -9.41
CA SER A 32 -14.34 -8.73 -8.26
C SER A 32 -15.27 -9.85 -8.70
N GLY A 33 -15.44 -10.87 -7.86
CA GLY A 33 -16.32 -12.01 -8.11
C GLY A 33 -15.73 -13.31 -7.55
N ARG A 34 -16.56 -14.32 -7.32
CA ARG A 34 -16.09 -15.66 -6.90
C ARG A 34 -16.12 -16.64 -8.06
N ASP A 35 -17.30 -16.89 -8.61
CA ASP A 35 -17.47 -17.85 -9.71
C ASP A 35 -17.14 -17.23 -11.07
N ARG A 36 -17.36 -15.92 -11.21
CA ARG A 36 -17.03 -15.14 -12.40
C ARG A 36 -16.45 -13.79 -11.99
N MET A 37 -15.19 -13.57 -12.33
CA MET A 37 -14.53 -12.28 -12.15
C MET A 37 -15.03 -11.28 -13.19
N VAL A 38 -15.47 -10.11 -12.72
CA VAL A 38 -15.87 -8.98 -13.56
C VAL A 38 -15.04 -7.74 -13.23
N ALA A 39 -14.83 -6.87 -14.23
CA ALA A 39 -14.08 -5.64 -14.03
C ALA A 39 -14.77 -4.76 -12.98
N ALA A 40 -14.02 -4.27 -11.99
CA ALA A 40 -14.52 -3.50 -10.86
C ALA A 40 -13.87 -2.11 -10.75
N GLY A 41 -12.78 -1.86 -11.48
CA GLY A 41 -12.13 -0.54 -11.53
C GLY A 41 -10.72 -0.60 -12.08
N GLU A 42 -10.08 0.57 -12.17
CA GLU A 42 -8.69 0.73 -12.58
C GLU A 42 -7.97 1.69 -11.63
N LEU A 43 -6.71 1.40 -11.32
CA LEU A 43 -5.80 2.28 -10.59
C LEU A 43 -4.73 2.77 -11.55
N ARG A 44 -4.47 4.07 -11.53
CA ARG A 44 -3.56 4.76 -12.46
C ARG A 44 -2.60 5.64 -11.68
N GLY A 45 -1.37 5.77 -12.18
CA GLY A 45 -0.39 6.70 -11.61
C GLY A 45 1.05 6.21 -11.71
N HIS A 46 1.30 4.91 -11.86
CA HIS A 46 2.64 4.45 -12.20
C HIS A 46 3.05 4.95 -13.58
N GLY A 47 4.26 5.50 -13.68
CA GLY A 47 4.82 6.04 -14.93
C GLY A 47 5.59 5.02 -15.76
N SER A 48 5.67 3.78 -15.26
CA SER A 48 6.43 2.68 -15.84
C SER A 48 5.74 1.34 -15.52
N PRO A 49 6.16 0.22 -16.11
CA PRO A 49 5.54 -1.08 -15.88
C PRO A 49 5.38 -1.44 -14.39
N VAL A 50 4.20 -1.95 -14.04
CA VAL A 50 3.96 -2.54 -12.72
C VAL A 50 4.59 -3.93 -12.67
N ASN A 51 5.56 -4.13 -11.77
CA ASN A 51 6.34 -5.36 -11.71
C ASN A 51 5.75 -6.38 -10.73
N ALA A 52 5.25 -5.91 -9.59
CA ALA A 52 4.61 -6.76 -8.60
C ALA A 52 3.40 -6.05 -8.00
N ILE A 53 2.45 -6.87 -7.57
CA ILE A 53 1.21 -6.48 -6.90
C ILE A 53 1.02 -7.45 -5.76
N VAL A 54 0.70 -6.94 -4.57
CA VAL A 54 0.33 -7.77 -3.43
C VAL A 54 -0.87 -7.16 -2.71
N PHE A 55 -1.86 -7.99 -2.39
CA PHE A 55 -2.92 -7.61 -1.49
C PHE A 55 -2.41 -7.66 -0.06
N ASN A 56 -2.79 -6.66 0.72
CA ASN A 56 -2.72 -6.76 2.16
C ASN A 56 -3.71 -7.83 2.64
N PRO A 57 -3.39 -8.60 3.70
CA PRO A 57 -4.31 -9.54 4.33
C PRO A 57 -5.67 -8.94 4.73
N ASP A 58 -5.75 -7.62 4.94
CA ASP A 58 -7.01 -6.91 5.23
C ASP A 58 -8.04 -6.95 4.07
N GLY A 59 -7.61 -7.37 2.86
CA GLY A 59 -8.41 -7.46 1.65
C GLY A 59 -8.90 -6.13 1.07
N LYS A 60 -8.49 -5.01 1.65
CA LYS A 60 -8.91 -3.64 1.33
C LYS A 60 -7.76 -2.78 0.83
N THR A 61 -6.53 -3.16 1.16
CA THR A 61 -5.31 -2.45 0.80
C THR A 61 -4.54 -3.25 -0.23
N LEU A 62 -4.00 -2.56 -1.23
CA LEU A 62 -3.15 -3.13 -2.28
C LEU A 62 -1.81 -2.39 -2.29
N ALA A 63 -0.69 -3.10 -2.38
CA ALA A 63 0.61 -2.50 -2.68
C ALA A 63 1.03 -2.88 -4.10
N THR A 64 1.63 -1.94 -4.82
CA THR A 64 2.19 -2.13 -6.16
C THR A 64 3.57 -1.51 -6.27
N CYS A 65 4.45 -2.10 -7.08
CA CYS A 65 5.78 -1.54 -7.34
C CYS A 65 6.09 -1.47 -8.84
N SER A 66 6.99 -0.56 -9.22
CA SER A 66 7.25 -0.26 -10.63
C SER A 66 8.71 0.11 -10.93
N TYR A 67 9.07 0.04 -12.21
CA TYR A 67 10.31 0.61 -12.75
C TYR A 67 10.35 2.14 -12.65
N ASP A 68 9.25 2.81 -12.30
CA ASP A 68 9.29 4.24 -11.94
C ASP A 68 9.95 4.52 -10.58
N LYS A 69 10.51 3.47 -9.93
CA LYS A 69 11.22 3.50 -8.64
C LYS A 69 10.32 3.72 -7.43
N THR A 70 9.00 3.65 -7.61
CA THR A 70 8.05 3.87 -6.52
C THR A 70 7.35 2.58 -6.10
N ILE A 71 6.92 2.58 -4.84
CA ILE A 71 5.87 1.70 -4.33
C ILE A 71 4.64 2.56 -4.09
N ARG A 72 3.45 2.04 -4.42
CA ARG A 72 2.17 2.71 -4.17
C ARG A 72 1.28 1.82 -3.33
N ILE A 73 0.67 2.41 -2.29
CA ILE A 73 -0.32 1.76 -1.44
C ILE A 73 -1.69 2.35 -1.77
N TRP A 74 -2.63 1.48 -2.13
CA TRP A 74 -3.97 1.86 -2.60
C TRP A 74 -5.04 1.33 -1.65
N THR A 75 -6.01 2.19 -1.31
CA THR A 75 -7.22 1.80 -0.59
C THR A 75 -8.34 1.49 -1.58
N LEU A 76 -8.83 0.26 -1.61
CA LEU A 76 -9.83 -0.19 -2.60
C LEU A 76 -11.28 0.20 -2.26
N ARG A 77 -11.53 0.77 -1.07
CA ARG A 77 -12.87 1.23 -0.65
C ARG A 77 -13.24 2.60 -1.23
N SER A 78 -12.24 3.44 -1.51
CA SER A 78 -12.40 4.74 -2.17
C SER A 78 -11.42 4.82 -3.33
N PRO A 79 -11.80 4.35 -4.52
CA PRO A 79 -10.94 4.42 -5.71
C PRO A 79 -10.50 5.85 -6.08
N GLU A 80 -11.22 6.86 -5.60
CA GLU A 80 -10.90 8.28 -5.71
C GLU A 80 -9.80 8.77 -4.76
N GLU A 81 -9.48 8.02 -3.70
CA GLU A 81 -8.38 8.37 -2.80
C GLU A 81 -7.03 8.17 -3.51
N PRO A 82 -6.14 9.18 -3.48
CA PRO A 82 -4.80 9.03 -4.04
C PRO A 82 -4.01 8.00 -3.24
N PRO A 83 -3.12 7.22 -3.89
CA PRO A 83 -2.28 6.28 -3.17
C PRO A 83 -1.24 6.98 -2.30
N ILE A 84 -0.81 6.30 -1.23
CA ILE A 84 0.45 6.65 -0.56
C ILE A 84 1.59 6.25 -1.50
N ILE A 85 2.51 7.18 -1.80
CA ILE A 85 3.66 6.94 -2.67
C ILE A 85 4.92 6.89 -1.81
N ILE A 86 5.65 5.79 -1.89
CA ILE A 86 6.92 5.57 -1.19
C ILE A 86 8.06 5.70 -2.21
N THR A 87 9.01 6.60 -1.95
CA THR A 87 10.06 7.02 -2.89
C THR A 87 11.49 6.73 -2.41
N ASP A 88 11.64 6.04 -1.27
CA ASP A 88 12.92 5.70 -0.65
C ASP A 88 13.82 4.79 -1.52
N ASN A 89 13.29 4.21 -2.60
CA ASN A 89 14.02 3.34 -3.51
C ASN A 89 14.78 4.16 -4.57
N SER A 90 16.10 3.98 -4.67
CA SER A 90 16.96 4.77 -5.55
C SER A 90 16.98 4.25 -7.00
N ALA A 91 16.51 3.02 -7.22
CA ALA A 91 16.36 2.39 -8.53
C ALA A 91 15.05 1.61 -8.67
N TRP A 92 14.90 0.89 -9.77
CA TRP A 92 13.70 0.12 -10.11
C TRP A 92 13.32 -0.85 -9.01
N VAL A 93 12.05 -0.81 -8.58
CA VAL A 93 11.52 -1.77 -7.61
C VAL A 93 10.99 -2.97 -8.36
N MET A 94 11.59 -4.13 -8.11
CA MET A 94 11.33 -5.35 -8.86
C MET A 94 10.26 -6.23 -8.21
N ASP A 95 10.23 -6.26 -6.88
CA ASP A 95 9.26 -7.06 -6.14
C ASP A 95 8.91 -6.42 -4.79
N ILE A 96 7.76 -6.81 -4.25
CA ILE A 96 7.24 -6.40 -2.95
C ILE A 96 6.47 -7.53 -2.27
N ALA A 97 6.46 -7.56 -0.95
CA ALA A 97 5.65 -8.50 -0.18
C ALA A 97 5.14 -7.87 1.12
N PHE A 98 3.88 -8.11 1.45
CA PHE A 98 3.37 -7.87 2.80
C PHE A 98 3.79 -9.01 3.71
N ASP A 99 4.01 -8.69 4.99
CA ASP A 99 4.04 -9.70 6.02
C ASP A 99 2.65 -10.31 6.25
N ARG A 100 2.58 -11.34 7.10
CA ARG A 100 1.32 -12.05 7.40
C ARG A 100 0.25 -11.13 8.00
N ASN A 101 0.65 -10.09 8.74
CA ASN A 101 -0.29 -9.18 9.41
C ASN A 101 -0.69 -8.00 8.53
N GLY A 102 0.10 -7.68 7.51
CA GLY A 102 -0.13 -6.53 6.64
C GLY A 102 0.31 -5.20 7.26
N ASP A 103 1.06 -5.18 8.35
CA ASP A 103 1.59 -3.94 8.94
C ASP A 103 2.97 -3.58 8.39
N ARG A 104 3.67 -4.56 7.78
CA ARG A 104 4.96 -4.35 7.13
C ARG A 104 4.92 -4.73 5.66
N LEU A 105 5.62 -3.94 4.86
CA LEU A 105 5.91 -4.23 3.46
C LEU A 105 7.41 -4.30 3.27
N VAL A 106 7.88 -5.29 2.53
CA VAL A 106 9.27 -5.34 2.06
C VAL A 106 9.34 -5.04 0.57
N SER A 107 10.44 -4.46 0.12
CA SER A 107 10.75 -4.27 -1.30
C SER A 107 12.15 -4.74 -1.64
N CYS A 108 12.36 -5.10 -2.90
CA CYS A 108 13.70 -5.30 -3.46
C CYS A 108 13.78 -4.72 -4.88
N GLY A 109 14.99 -4.43 -5.34
CA GLY A 109 15.16 -3.75 -6.63
C GLY A 109 16.57 -3.70 -7.18
N ALA A 110 16.71 -2.97 -8.29
CA ALA A 110 17.96 -2.82 -9.04
C ALA A 110 19.06 -2.07 -8.28
N ASP A 111 18.74 -1.42 -7.16
CA ASP A 111 19.71 -0.77 -6.27
C ASP A 111 20.40 -1.77 -5.31
N LYS A 112 20.07 -3.07 -5.44
CA LYS A 112 20.66 -4.17 -4.67
C LYS A 112 20.36 -4.10 -3.17
N THR A 113 19.31 -3.38 -2.79
CA THR A 113 18.87 -3.28 -1.40
C THR A 113 17.52 -3.97 -1.17
N VAL A 114 17.30 -4.37 0.07
CA VAL A 114 15.97 -4.74 0.59
C VAL A 114 15.56 -3.65 1.58
N ARG A 115 14.36 -3.10 1.43
CA ARG A 115 13.80 -2.12 2.38
C ARG A 115 12.58 -2.68 3.07
N ILE A 116 12.35 -2.23 4.31
CA ILE A 116 11.19 -2.59 5.12
C ILE A 116 10.46 -1.31 5.47
N PHE A 117 9.15 -1.30 5.24
CA PHE A 117 8.25 -0.17 5.47
C PHE A 117 7.16 -0.56 6.45
N ASN A 118 6.80 0.34 7.37
CA ASN A 118 5.63 0.19 8.23
C ASN A 118 4.45 0.92 7.56
N ILE A 119 3.38 0.20 7.21
CA ILE A 119 2.35 0.70 6.26
C ILE A 119 1.09 1.23 6.97
N ASN A 120 0.99 1.16 8.30
CA ASN A 120 -0.26 1.51 8.97
C ASN A 120 -0.13 2.62 10.02
N GLN A 121 -0.05 3.89 9.61
CA GLN A 121 0.08 5.05 10.52
C GLN A 121 -1.23 5.44 11.23
N GLN A 122 -2.42 5.21 10.66
CA GLN A 122 -3.70 5.51 11.34
C GLN A 122 -4.21 4.35 12.19
N GLN A 123 -3.85 3.09 11.92
CA GLN A 123 -3.77 2.11 13.01
C GLN A 123 -2.69 2.52 13.98
N LEU A 124 -1.52 3.02 13.57
CA LEU A 124 -0.48 3.37 14.55
C LEU A 124 -0.99 4.44 15.53
N ILE A 125 -1.57 5.53 15.03
CA ILE A 125 -2.13 6.64 15.81
C ILE A 125 -3.38 6.19 16.61
N GLY A 126 -4.29 5.41 16.02
CA GLY A 126 -5.42 4.81 16.72
C GLY A 126 -5.04 3.73 17.76
N ARG A 127 -3.94 2.99 17.55
CA ARG A 127 -3.40 1.95 18.44
C ARG A 127 -2.63 2.56 19.60
N ILE A 128 -1.86 3.61 19.33
CA ILE A 128 -1.23 4.42 20.38
C ILE A 128 -2.31 4.94 21.33
N CYS A 129 -3.44 5.43 20.84
CA CYS A 129 -4.55 5.82 21.70
C CYS A 129 -5.12 4.71 22.56
N ASN A 130 -5.45 3.57 21.95
CA ASN A 130 -6.07 2.47 22.68
C ASN A 130 -5.14 1.94 23.80
N LEU A 131 -3.82 2.06 23.63
CA LEU A 131 -2.81 1.61 24.59
C LEU A 131 -2.57 2.61 25.72
N VAL A 132 -2.32 3.86 25.34
CA VAL A 132 -1.89 4.88 26.28
C VAL A 132 -3.12 5.48 27.00
N ARG A 133 -4.33 5.31 26.44
CA ARG A 133 -5.63 5.84 26.94
C ARG A 133 -5.61 7.31 27.30
N ARG A 134 -4.67 8.03 26.71
CA ARG A 134 -4.52 9.47 26.69
C ARG A 134 -3.83 9.83 25.38
N ASN A 135 -3.85 11.10 25.06
CA ASN A 135 -3.02 11.61 23.98
C ASN A 135 -1.55 11.56 24.40
N MET A 136 -0.66 11.25 23.45
CA MET A 136 0.79 11.46 23.64
C MET A 136 1.05 12.94 23.98
N THR A 137 2.17 13.26 24.63
CA THR A 137 2.64 14.66 24.66
C THR A 137 3.33 15.02 23.35
N ALA A 138 3.58 16.32 23.14
CA ALA A 138 4.31 16.78 21.97
C ALA A 138 5.74 16.19 21.94
N GLU A 139 6.41 16.12 23.09
CA GLU A 139 7.77 15.56 23.19
C GLU A 139 7.81 14.05 22.94
N GLU A 140 6.81 13.32 23.42
CA GLU A 140 6.68 11.88 23.15
C GLU A 140 6.45 11.64 21.64
N TRP A 141 5.60 12.44 21.00
CA TRP A 141 5.32 12.35 19.57
C TRP A 141 6.58 12.59 18.73
N ASP A 142 7.29 13.66 19.07
CA ASP A 142 8.55 14.03 18.46
C ASP A 142 9.63 12.94 18.59
N ALA A 143 9.68 12.25 19.73
CA ALA A 143 10.67 11.20 20.00
C ALA A 143 10.36 9.87 19.29
N PHE A 144 9.08 9.50 19.16
CA PHE A 144 8.69 8.14 18.76
C PHE A 144 8.01 8.04 17.40
N VAL A 145 7.26 9.07 17.00
CA VAL A 145 6.68 9.18 15.66
C VAL A 145 7.68 9.91 14.75
N GLY A 146 8.40 10.87 15.33
CA GLY A 146 9.46 11.62 14.69
C GLY A 146 9.07 13.10 14.63
N LYS A 147 10.06 13.95 14.89
CA LYS A 147 9.91 15.42 14.91
C LYS A 147 9.36 16.01 13.61
N ASP A 148 9.51 15.28 12.52
CA ASP A 148 9.06 15.71 11.19
C ASP A 148 7.57 15.42 10.93
N ILE A 149 6.89 14.76 11.87
CA ILE A 149 5.47 14.40 11.79
C ILE A 149 4.69 15.30 12.75
N ALA A 150 3.66 16.01 12.27
CA ALA A 150 2.87 16.93 13.09
C ALA A 150 2.06 16.19 14.17
N TYR A 151 2.11 16.68 15.40
CA TYR A 151 1.37 16.11 16.51
C TYR A 151 -0.13 15.97 16.21
N GLU A 152 -0.64 14.75 16.35
CA GLU A 152 -2.07 14.47 16.33
C GLU A 152 -2.52 13.88 17.67
N LYS A 153 -3.73 14.24 18.10
CA LYS A 153 -4.38 13.53 19.21
C LYS A 153 -4.55 12.08 18.81
N THR A 154 -3.80 11.21 19.46
CA THR A 154 -3.94 9.78 19.25
C THR A 154 -5.37 9.35 19.58
N CYS A 155 -5.99 9.89 20.64
CA CYS A 155 -7.34 9.59 21.12
C CYS A 155 -8.37 10.67 20.83
N ALA A 156 -9.31 10.33 19.93
CA ALA A 156 -10.38 11.22 19.51
C ALA A 156 -11.60 11.27 20.46
N THR A 157 -11.84 10.23 21.28
CA THR A 157 -13.09 10.08 22.05
C THR A 157 -12.99 10.31 23.56
N ILE A 158 -11.78 10.45 24.10
CA ILE A 158 -11.57 10.76 25.52
C ILE A 158 -11.58 12.29 25.64
N ARG A 159 -12.49 12.81 26.48
CA ARG A 159 -12.61 14.24 26.75
C ARG A 159 -11.37 14.80 27.41
#